data_AF-A0A1I7YQ44-F1
#
_entry.id   AF-A0A1I7YQ44-F1
#
_cell.length_a   1.000
_cell.length_b   1.000
_cell.length_c   1.000
_cell.angle_alpha   90.00
_cell.angle_beta   90.00
_cell.angle_gamma   90.00
#
_symmetry.space_group_name_H-M   'P 1'
#
loop_
_entity.id
_entity.type
_entity.pdbx_description
1 polymer ?
#
loop_
_entity_poly.entity_id
_entity_poly.type
_entity_poly.pdbx_seq_one_letter_code
_entity_poly.pdbx_strand_id
1 'polypeptide(L)'
;MRQLNTTNKLGTQGELAKAYGSLIHQMWSGQHSFVVPHEFKARIKFDHFCFLSLSLPAISPSENNVDISKCFDLFTREEKLGEDNLSSCSQCKEKRQCSKKLDLWKLPDTLIVHLKRFQYTSSNTCEKLNYPVKFPVRGFDLTDRVLEKSGKEYVYDLIAISDHSGGLEGGHYTAVGLNNGKWYKFDDSSASELGDLPDEMPSRGAYMLFYQRRDTLESNAPRKCDGNGPATNEAASTNGATDVGTSSESENTIQIVINVYTTVGFVM
;
A
#
# COMPACT_ATOMS: atom_id res chain seq x y z
N MET A 1 -2.67 13.72 -31.46
CA MET A 1 -2.23 12.32 -31.25
C MET A 1 -0.71 12.06 -31.39
N ARG A 2 0.14 13.02 -31.81
CA ARG A 2 1.59 12.78 -32.06
C ARG A 2 2.51 12.77 -30.81
N GLN A 3 1.98 12.91 -29.60
CA GLN A 3 2.77 12.98 -28.37
C GLN A 3 2.77 11.68 -27.55
N LEU A 4 2.06 10.64 -28.00
CA LEU A 4 2.09 9.35 -27.32
C LEU A 4 3.36 8.61 -27.69
N ASN A 5 4.19 8.31 -26.69
CA ASN A 5 5.35 7.46 -26.85
C ASN A 5 4.91 6.00 -27.01
N THR A 6 4.78 5.56 -28.26
CA THR A 6 4.39 4.19 -28.62
C THR A 6 5.58 3.25 -28.78
N THR A 7 6.81 3.77 -28.77
CA THR A 7 8.02 3.01 -29.12
C THR A 7 8.82 2.54 -27.91
N ASN A 8 8.58 3.12 -26.72
CA ASN A 8 9.24 2.68 -25.49
C ASN A 8 8.75 1.28 -25.06
N LYS A 9 9.63 0.30 -25.19
CA LYS A 9 9.38 -1.11 -24.82
C LYS A 9 9.21 -1.34 -23.30
N LEU A 10 9.71 -0.43 -22.47
CA LEU A 10 9.56 -0.48 -21.01
C LEU A 10 8.29 0.22 -20.51
N GLY A 11 7.63 1.02 -21.35
CA GLY A 11 6.38 1.71 -21.03
C GLY A 11 5.13 0.97 -21.53
N THR A 12 3.94 1.53 -21.31
CA THR A 12 2.68 0.94 -21.82
C THR A 12 2.46 1.19 -23.32
N GLN A 13 3.47 1.65 -24.06
CA GLN A 13 3.39 1.97 -25.50
C GLN A 13 2.20 2.87 -25.86
N GLY A 14 1.83 3.79 -24.96
CA GLY A 14 0.68 4.68 -25.13
C GLY A 14 -0.69 4.06 -24.88
N GLU A 15 -0.80 2.76 -24.61
CA GLU A 15 -2.09 2.08 -24.36
C GLU A 15 -2.82 2.61 -23.12
N LEU A 16 -2.10 2.87 -22.03
CA LEU A 16 -2.69 3.47 -20.82
C LEU A 16 -3.26 4.86 -21.10
N ALA A 17 -2.52 5.68 -21.84
CA ALA A 17 -2.94 7.04 -22.17
C ALA A 17 -4.13 7.06 -23.15
N LYS A 18 -4.18 6.12 -24.11
CA LYS A 18 -5.36 5.93 -24.97
C LYS A 18 -6.59 5.55 -24.15
N ALA A 19 -6.43 4.60 -23.23
CA ALA A 19 -7.54 4.14 -22.40
C ALA A 19 -8.03 5.19 -21.41
N TYR A 20 -7.13 6.00 -20.85
CA TYR A 20 -7.49 7.17 -20.07
C TYR A 20 -8.27 8.19 -20.92
N GLY A 21 -7.80 8.48 -22.13
CA GLY A 21 -8.50 9.36 -23.06
C GLY A 21 -9.91 8.87 -23.41
N SER A 22 -10.08 7.56 -23.64
CA SER A 22 -11.39 6.94 -23.86
C SER A 22 -12.30 7.05 -22.65
N LEU A 23 -11.77 6.85 -21.43
CA LEU A 23 -12.54 7.00 -20.19
C LEU A 23 -13.02 8.44 -20.00
N ILE A 24 -12.14 9.43 -20.19
CA ILE A 24 -12.51 10.85 -20.11
C ILE A 24 -13.56 11.17 -21.18
N HIS A 25 -13.41 10.69 -22.41
CA HIS A 25 -14.45 10.92 -23.42
C HIS A 25 -15.80 10.30 -23.02
N GLN A 26 -15.84 9.13 -22.38
CA GLN A 26 -17.08 8.53 -21.90
C GLN A 26 -17.71 9.29 -20.74
N MET A 27 -16.90 9.76 -19.79
CA MET A 27 -17.37 10.54 -18.64
C MET A 27 -17.94 11.89 -19.06
N TRP A 28 -17.33 12.53 -20.06
CA TRP A 28 -17.63 13.90 -20.45
C TRP A 28 -18.48 14.01 -21.73
N SER A 29 -18.90 12.89 -22.33
CA SER A 29 -19.81 12.90 -23.49
C SER A 29 -21.24 13.31 -23.13
N GLY A 30 -21.59 13.30 -21.84
CA GLY A 30 -22.96 13.54 -21.37
C GLY A 30 -23.94 12.39 -21.70
N GLN A 31 -23.45 11.28 -22.26
CA GLN A 31 -24.28 10.14 -22.68
C GLN A 31 -24.55 9.12 -21.55
N HIS A 32 -23.81 9.22 -20.44
CA HIS A 32 -23.88 8.29 -19.32
C HIS A 32 -24.01 9.03 -17.99
N SER A 33 -24.92 8.59 -17.13
CA SER A 33 -25.08 9.11 -15.76
C SER A 33 -23.99 8.61 -14.80
N PHE A 34 -23.37 7.47 -15.11
CA PHE A 34 -22.19 6.94 -14.45
C PHE A 34 -21.37 6.11 -15.44
N VAL A 35 -20.05 6.07 -15.25
CA VAL A 35 -19.13 5.30 -16.09
C VAL A 35 -18.29 4.39 -15.20
N VAL A 36 -18.34 3.09 -15.47
CA VAL A 36 -17.48 2.10 -14.79
C VAL A 36 -16.22 1.89 -15.63
N PRO A 37 -15.02 2.20 -15.13
CA PRO A 37 -13.80 2.29 -15.94
C PRO A 37 -13.13 0.93 -16.19
N HIS A 38 -13.88 -0.09 -16.66
CA HIS A 38 -13.37 -1.46 -16.81
C HIS A 38 -12.17 -1.55 -17.76
N GLU A 39 -12.29 -0.97 -18.96
CA GLU A 39 -11.22 -0.96 -19.99
C GLU A 39 -9.97 -0.21 -19.53
N PHE A 40 -10.13 0.86 -18.76
CA PHE A 40 -9.02 1.61 -18.21
C PHE A 40 -8.32 0.83 -17.08
N LYS A 41 -9.09 0.27 -16.15
CA LYS A 41 -8.58 -0.59 -15.06
C LYS A 41 -7.79 -1.78 -15.60
N ALA A 42 -8.27 -2.44 -16.64
CA ALA A 42 -7.57 -3.59 -17.25
C ALA A 42 -6.18 -3.24 -17.83
N ARG A 43 -5.93 -1.96 -18.14
CA ARG A 43 -4.64 -1.48 -18.68
C ARG A 43 -3.73 -0.87 -17.61
N ILE A 44 -4.25 -0.64 -16.42
CA ILE A 44 -3.46 -0.30 -15.24
C ILE A 44 -2.82 -1.60 -14.74
N LYS A 45 -1.55 -1.84 -15.10
CA LYS A 45 -0.80 -3.03 -14.67
C LYS A 45 -0.43 -3.02 -13.18
N PHE A 46 -0.58 -1.87 -12.52
CA PHE A 46 -0.22 -1.65 -11.13
C PHE A 46 -1.37 -0.95 -10.44
N ASP A 47 -1.97 -1.55 -9.42
CA ASP A 47 -2.90 -0.79 -8.60
C ASP A 47 -2.12 0.21 -7.73
N HIS A 48 -2.49 1.49 -7.85
CA HIS A 48 -1.94 2.56 -7.03
C HIS A 48 -2.73 2.64 -5.73
N PHE A 49 -2.10 2.31 -4.60
CA PHE A 49 -2.72 2.44 -3.29
C PHE A 49 -2.12 3.62 -2.52
N CYS A 50 -2.98 4.42 -1.88
CA CYS A 50 -2.56 5.48 -0.97
C CYS A 50 -2.19 4.95 0.42
N PHE A 51 -2.67 3.76 0.78
CA PHE A 51 -2.40 3.08 2.05
C PHE A 51 -2.66 1.57 1.91
N LEU A 52 -2.01 0.76 2.75
CA LEU A 52 -2.18 -0.69 2.81
C LEU A 52 -3.25 -1.05 3.82
N SER A 53 -4.25 -1.81 3.40
CA SER A 53 -5.41 -2.17 4.22
C SER A 53 -5.32 -3.66 4.59
N LEU A 54 -4.66 -3.96 5.70
CA LEU A 54 -4.27 -5.31 6.10
C LEU A 54 -5.41 -6.02 6.82
N SER A 55 -5.73 -7.23 6.36
CA SER A 55 -6.64 -8.13 7.06
C SER A 55 -5.97 -8.68 8.31
N LEU A 56 -6.76 -8.86 9.35
CA LEU A 56 -6.34 -9.41 10.63
C LEU A 56 -6.56 -10.93 10.64
N PRO A 57 -5.61 -11.76 11.13
CA PRO A 57 -5.80 -13.21 11.20
C PRO A 57 -6.97 -13.57 12.11
N ALA A 58 -7.68 -14.65 11.77
CA ALA A 58 -8.52 -15.34 12.73
C ALA A 58 -7.61 -15.95 13.80
N ILE A 59 -7.81 -15.58 15.06
CA ILE A 59 -7.04 -16.11 16.19
C ILE A 59 -7.85 -17.15 16.94
N SER A 60 -7.18 -18.19 17.43
CA SER A 60 -7.77 -19.08 18.42
C SER A 60 -7.74 -18.41 19.81
N PRO A 61 -8.57 -18.84 20.77
CA PRO A 61 -8.57 -18.29 22.12
C PRO A 61 -7.22 -18.38 22.87
N SER A 62 -6.31 -19.23 22.39
CA SER A 62 -4.96 -19.39 22.95
C SER A 62 -3.89 -18.55 22.24
N GLU A 63 -4.18 -17.98 21.07
CA GLU A 63 -3.22 -17.19 20.29
C GLU A 63 -3.40 -15.69 20.56
N ASN A 64 -2.61 -15.16 21.49
CA ASN A 64 -2.68 -13.75 21.91
C ASN A 64 -1.56 -12.87 21.34
N ASN A 65 -0.75 -13.39 20.42
CA ASN A 65 0.40 -12.68 19.87
C ASN A 65 0.29 -12.58 18.35
N VAL A 66 -0.37 -11.53 17.86
CA VAL A 66 -0.44 -11.23 16.42
C VAL A 66 0.56 -10.12 16.11
N ASP A 67 1.56 -10.46 15.30
CA ASP A 67 2.51 -9.51 14.75
C ASP A 67 1.97 -8.91 13.43
N ILE A 68 2.24 -7.63 13.19
CA ILE A 68 1.89 -6.95 11.93
C ILE A 68 2.47 -7.69 10.70
N SER A 69 3.60 -8.37 10.84
CA SER A 69 4.20 -9.21 9.81
C SER A 69 3.25 -10.31 9.34
N LYS A 70 2.49 -10.93 10.25
CA LYS A 70 1.47 -11.94 9.91
C LYS A 70 0.32 -11.33 9.10
N CYS A 71 -0.03 -10.07 9.37
CA CYS A 71 -1.01 -9.32 8.59
C CYS A 71 -0.50 -9.03 7.16
N PHE A 72 0.80 -8.74 7.00
CA PHE A 72 1.43 -8.61 5.69
C PHE A 72 1.48 -9.95 4.94
N ASP A 73 1.81 -11.05 5.63
CA ASP A 73 1.81 -12.39 5.03
C ASP A 73 0.43 -12.74 4.48
N LEU A 74 -0.64 -12.46 5.24
CA LEU A 74 -2.01 -12.64 4.79
C LEU A 74 -2.37 -11.73 3.61
N PHE A 75 -1.89 -10.49 3.63
CA PHE A 75 -2.16 -9.52 2.57
C PHE A 75 -1.54 -9.95 1.23
N THR A 76 -0.34 -10.54 1.25
CA THR A 76 0.36 -11.00 0.04
C THR A 76 0.11 -12.47 -0.30
N ARG A 77 -0.65 -13.19 0.51
CA ARG A 77 -0.99 -14.60 0.26
C ARG A 77 -1.87 -14.73 -0.98
N GLU A 78 -1.64 -15.78 -1.74
CA GLU A 78 -2.57 -16.21 -2.78
C GLU A 78 -3.91 -16.66 -2.15
N GLU A 79 -5.00 -15.99 -2.51
CA GLU A 79 -6.35 -16.31 -2.07
C GLU A 79 -7.18 -16.86 -3.24
N LYS A 80 -7.86 -17.99 -3.05
CA LYS A 80 -8.84 -18.46 -4.03
C LYS A 80 -10.10 -17.63 -3.90
N LEU A 81 -10.55 -17.03 -5.00
CA LEU A 81 -11.83 -16.32 -5.03
C LEU A 81 -12.98 -17.32 -4.79
N GLY A 82 -13.99 -16.92 -4.03
CA GLY A 82 -15.17 -17.77 -3.76
C GLY A 82 -15.99 -18.07 -5.01
N GLU A 83 -16.93 -19.02 -4.91
CA GLU A 83 -17.79 -19.46 -6.03
C GLU A 83 -18.64 -18.32 -6.63
N ASP A 84 -18.91 -17.26 -5.88
CA ASP A 84 -19.63 -16.08 -6.37
C ASP A 84 -18.76 -15.15 -7.24
N ASN A 85 -17.43 -15.33 -7.23
CA ASN A 85 -16.45 -14.52 -7.96
C ASN A 85 -15.76 -15.33 -9.07
N LEU A 86 -16.48 -16.30 -9.66
CA LEU A 86 -15.99 -17.03 -10.83
C LEU A 86 -15.76 -16.07 -11.99
N SER A 87 -14.52 -15.99 -12.47
CA SER A 87 -14.20 -15.18 -13.63
C SER A 87 -14.34 -16.01 -14.91
N SER A 88 -14.73 -15.34 -16.00
CA SER A 88 -14.86 -15.99 -17.30
C SER A 88 -13.47 -16.17 -17.91
N CYS A 89 -13.07 -17.43 -18.07
CA CYS A 89 -11.84 -17.82 -18.76
C CYS A 89 -11.87 -17.33 -20.22
N SER A 90 -10.90 -16.51 -20.62
CA SER A 90 -10.86 -15.90 -21.96
C SER A 90 -10.67 -16.93 -23.09
N GLN A 91 -10.09 -18.10 -22.79
CA GLN A 91 -9.85 -19.17 -23.77
C GLN A 91 -10.99 -20.20 -23.82
N CYS A 92 -11.47 -20.63 -22.65
CA CYS A 92 -12.41 -21.73 -22.51
C CYS A 92 -13.87 -21.28 -22.36
N LYS A 93 -14.13 -19.98 -22.16
CA LYS A 93 -15.45 -19.35 -21.94
C LYS A 93 -16.25 -19.93 -20.75
N GLU A 94 -15.64 -20.78 -19.95
CA GLU A 94 -16.20 -21.31 -18.71
C GLU A 94 -15.87 -20.40 -17.53
N LYS A 95 -16.80 -20.35 -16.57
CA LYS A 95 -16.59 -19.71 -15.27
C LYS A 95 -15.65 -20.58 -14.44
N ARG A 96 -14.43 -20.09 -14.17
CA ARG A 96 -13.45 -20.81 -13.35
C ARG A 96 -13.12 -20.04 -12.08
N GLN A 97 -12.78 -20.81 -11.05
CA GLN A 97 -12.31 -20.26 -9.79
C GLN A 97 -10.88 -19.76 -10.00
N CYS A 98 -10.69 -18.46 -9.83
CA CYS A 98 -9.38 -17.84 -9.99
C CYS A 98 -8.75 -17.61 -8.64
N SER A 99 -7.43 -17.73 -8.58
CA SER A 99 -6.65 -17.23 -7.47
C SER A 99 -6.34 -15.76 -7.67
N LYS A 100 -6.31 -15.00 -6.59
CA LYS A 100 -5.83 -13.62 -6.54
C LYS A 100 -4.63 -13.56 -5.62
N LYS A 101 -3.55 -12.92 -6.05
CA LYS A 101 -2.37 -12.68 -5.22
C LYS A 101 -2.01 -11.21 -5.30
N LEU A 102 -1.69 -10.59 -4.16
CA LEU A 102 -1.16 -9.23 -4.12
C LEU A 102 0.33 -9.30 -3.82
N ASP A 103 1.15 -8.60 -4.59
CA ASP A 103 2.58 -8.47 -4.31
C ASP A 103 2.97 -6.99 -4.19
N LEU A 104 3.92 -6.66 -3.32
CA LEU A 104 4.39 -5.29 -3.14
C LEU A 104 5.52 -5.01 -4.14
N TRP A 105 5.30 -4.14 -5.13
CA TRP A 105 6.35 -3.74 -6.07
C TRP A 105 7.31 -2.74 -5.47
N LYS A 106 6.76 -1.70 -4.86
CA LYS A 106 7.47 -0.57 -4.27
C LYS A 106 6.59 0.06 -3.20
N LEU A 107 7.25 0.61 -2.18
CA LEU A 107 6.61 1.31 -1.06
C LEU A 107 6.99 2.80 -1.05
N PRO A 108 6.10 3.68 -0.54
CA PRO A 108 6.30 5.12 -0.51
C PRO A 108 7.27 5.53 0.58
N ASP A 109 7.71 6.79 0.56
CA ASP A 109 8.51 7.36 1.64
C ASP A 109 7.70 7.45 2.96
N THR A 110 6.42 7.80 2.86
CA THR A 110 5.46 7.76 3.98
C THR A 110 4.49 6.61 3.78
N LEU A 111 4.63 5.54 4.55
CA LEU A 111 3.77 4.36 4.49
C LEU A 111 2.61 4.49 5.49
N ILE A 112 1.38 4.33 4.99
CA ILE A 112 0.18 4.29 5.82
C ILE A 112 -0.34 2.85 5.84
N VAL A 113 -0.49 2.29 7.02
CA VAL A 113 -1.02 0.93 7.24
C VAL A 113 -2.32 1.01 8.03
N HIS A 114 -3.41 0.57 7.44
CA HIS A 114 -4.70 0.40 8.09
C HIS A 114 -4.87 -1.06 8.53
N LEU A 115 -5.19 -1.26 9.81
CA LEU A 115 -5.54 -2.55 10.39
C LEU A 115 -7.06 -2.72 10.29
N LYS A 116 -7.54 -3.63 9.41
CA LYS A 116 -8.97 -3.91 9.20
C LYS A 116 -9.58 -4.62 10.41
N ARG A 117 -9.85 -3.86 11.47
CA ARG A 117 -10.43 -4.38 12.72
C ARG A 117 -11.93 -4.62 12.63
N PHE A 118 -12.64 -3.96 11.73
CA PHE A 118 -14.08 -4.15 11.58
C PHE A 118 -14.37 -5.24 10.56
N GLN A 119 -15.13 -6.24 10.97
CA GLN A 119 -15.58 -7.32 10.10
C GLN A 119 -17.07 -7.60 10.31
N TYR A 120 -17.74 -8.05 9.27
CA TYR A 120 -19.11 -8.52 9.35
C TYR A 120 -19.11 -10.02 9.64
N THR A 121 -19.90 -10.42 10.64
CA THR A 121 -20.15 -11.82 10.95
C THR A 121 -21.18 -12.42 9.99
N SER A 122 -21.36 -13.75 10.04
CA SER A 122 -22.40 -14.45 9.27
C SER A 122 -23.82 -13.99 9.62
N SER A 123 -24.05 -13.45 10.83
CA SER A 123 -25.31 -12.83 11.24
C SER A 123 -25.47 -11.37 10.75
N ASN A 124 -24.59 -10.89 9.87
CA ASN A 124 -24.55 -9.52 9.37
C ASN A 124 -24.38 -8.45 10.46
N THR A 125 -23.84 -8.84 11.62
CA THR A 125 -23.45 -7.91 12.69
C THR A 125 -21.99 -7.51 12.46
N CYS A 126 -21.69 -6.22 12.59
CA CYS A 126 -20.32 -5.75 12.51
C CYS A 126 -19.67 -5.80 13.89
N GLU A 127 -18.54 -6.48 13.99
CA GLU A 127 -17.75 -6.56 15.21
C GLU A 127 -16.37 -5.94 15.01
N LYS A 128 -15.79 -5.46 16.11
CA LYS A 128 -14.42 -4.95 16.14
C LYS A 128 -13.49 -5.99 16.76
N LEU A 129 -12.45 -6.35 16.02
CA LEU A 129 -11.33 -7.17 16.48
C LEU A 129 -10.47 -6.37 17.48
N ASN A 130 -10.70 -6.63 18.76
CA ASN A 130 -10.05 -5.95 19.89
C ASN A 130 -8.85 -6.69 20.48
N TYR A 131 -8.32 -7.70 19.79
CA TYR A 131 -7.08 -8.35 20.19
C TYR A 131 -5.87 -7.45 19.88
N PRO A 132 -4.77 -7.54 20.66
CA PRO A 132 -3.59 -6.73 20.44
C PRO A 132 -2.88 -7.15 19.15
N VAL A 133 -2.52 -6.16 18.33
CA VAL A 133 -1.58 -6.33 17.20
C VAL A 133 -0.28 -5.66 17.62
N LYS A 134 0.82 -6.40 17.56
CA LYS A 134 2.17 -5.92 17.82
C LYS A 134 2.76 -5.35 16.53
N PHE A 135 3.37 -4.17 16.61
CA PHE A 135 4.05 -3.54 15.48
C PHE A 135 5.33 -2.83 15.94
N PRO A 136 6.36 -2.74 15.08
CA PRO A 136 7.57 -2.01 15.40
C PRO A 136 7.33 -0.50 15.40
N VAL A 137 7.80 0.18 16.43
CA VAL A 137 7.90 1.65 16.48
C VAL A 137 9.16 2.11 15.74
N ARG A 138 10.22 1.31 15.77
CA ARG A 138 11.48 1.59 15.06
C ARG A 138 11.92 0.40 14.24
N GLY A 139 12.51 0.67 13.07
CA GLY A 139 13.21 -0.34 12.28
C GLY A 139 12.28 -1.38 11.67
N PHE A 140 11.08 -0.97 11.26
CA PHE A 140 10.16 -1.85 10.55
C PHE A 140 10.67 -2.14 9.14
N ASP A 141 11.31 -3.29 8.96
CA ASP A 141 11.92 -3.69 7.69
C ASP A 141 10.94 -4.46 6.80
N LEU A 142 10.66 -3.90 5.62
CA LEU A 142 9.83 -4.49 4.58
C LEU A 142 10.63 -4.86 3.33
N THR A 143 11.96 -4.74 3.35
CA THR A 143 12.83 -4.87 2.17
C THR A 143 12.62 -6.20 1.43
N ASP A 144 12.56 -7.30 2.17
CA ASP A 144 12.39 -8.63 1.60
C ASP A 144 10.98 -8.89 1.05
N ARG A 145 10.00 -8.09 1.46
CA ARG A 145 8.60 -8.19 0.99
C ARG A 145 8.37 -7.40 -0.30
N VAL A 146 9.34 -6.60 -0.74
CA VAL A 146 9.26 -5.76 -1.94
C VAL A 146 9.96 -6.44 -3.13
N LEU A 147 9.26 -6.48 -4.28
CA LEU A 147 9.75 -7.10 -5.52
C LEU A 147 10.80 -6.26 -6.25
N GLU A 148 10.73 -4.92 -6.19
CA GLU A 148 11.70 -4.06 -6.83
C GLU A 148 13.10 -4.25 -6.21
N LYS A 149 14.00 -4.91 -6.94
CA LYS A 149 15.40 -5.13 -6.52
C LYS A 149 16.33 -4.00 -6.99
N SER A 150 15.98 -2.76 -6.63
CA SER A 150 16.77 -1.56 -6.95
C SER A 150 17.96 -1.32 -6.00
N GLY A 151 18.20 -2.24 -5.05
CA GLY A 151 19.17 -2.06 -3.97
C GLY A 151 18.71 -1.11 -2.86
N LYS A 152 17.45 -0.66 -2.91
CA LYS A 152 16.84 0.19 -1.87
C LYS A 152 16.36 -0.64 -0.71
N GLU A 153 16.61 -0.12 0.49
CA GLU A 153 16.08 -0.65 1.74
C GLU A 153 14.74 0.03 2.06
N TYR A 154 13.79 -0.76 2.56
CA TYR A 154 12.45 -0.33 2.93
C TYR A 154 12.27 -0.43 4.44
N VAL A 155 13.13 0.28 5.17
CA VAL A 155 13.12 0.34 6.65
C VAL A 155 12.41 1.61 7.12
N TYR A 156 11.43 1.45 7.99
CA TYR A 156 10.57 2.53 8.46
C TYR A 156 10.62 2.72 9.98
N ASP A 157 10.42 3.97 10.42
CA ASP A 157 10.12 4.32 11.80
C ASP A 157 8.70 4.91 11.89
N LEU A 158 7.99 4.56 12.95
CA LEU A 158 6.64 5.04 13.21
C LEU A 158 6.67 6.53 13.56
N ILE A 159 5.76 7.30 12.99
CA ILE A 159 5.62 8.74 13.24
C ILE A 159 4.26 9.13 13.82
N ALA A 160 3.22 8.33 13.57
CA ALA A 160 1.90 8.54 14.17
C ALA A 160 1.05 7.27 14.22
N ILE A 161 0.07 7.27 15.12
CA ILE A 161 -0.96 6.25 15.28
C ILE A 161 -2.31 6.98 15.34
N SER A 162 -3.28 6.49 14.58
CA SER A 162 -4.70 6.77 14.85
C SER A 162 -5.26 5.59 15.64
N ASP A 163 -5.62 5.83 16.89
CA ASP A 163 -6.20 4.83 17.79
C ASP A 163 -7.73 4.98 17.80
N HIS A 164 -8.43 3.86 17.72
CA HIS A 164 -9.88 3.79 17.87
C HIS A 164 -10.26 2.98 19.10
N SER A 165 -11.21 3.46 19.90
CA SER A 165 -11.86 2.73 20.99
C SER A 165 -13.37 2.67 20.78
N GLY A 166 -14.06 1.67 21.33
CA GLY A 166 -15.48 1.44 21.07
C GLY A 166 -15.77 0.60 19.81
N GLY A 167 -17.05 0.53 19.43
CA GLY A 167 -17.60 -0.28 18.34
C GLY A 167 -18.03 0.54 17.13
N LEU A 168 -18.74 -0.08 16.18
CA LEU A 168 -19.20 0.61 14.96
C LEU A 168 -20.29 1.66 15.26
N GLU A 169 -21.18 1.36 16.20
CA GLU A 169 -22.33 2.21 16.57
C GLU A 169 -21.94 3.38 17.49
N GLY A 170 -20.69 3.42 17.92
CA GLY A 170 -20.16 4.44 18.83
C GLY A 170 -18.73 4.14 19.23
N GLY A 171 -17.84 5.11 19.04
CA GLY A 171 -16.43 4.99 19.34
C GLY A 171 -15.76 6.34 19.49
N HIS A 172 -14.49 6.32 19.88
CA HIS A 172 -13.67 7.50 20.10
C HIS A 172 -12.31 7.34 19.45
N TYR A 173 -11.91 8.35 18.67
CA TYR A 173 -10.62 8.39 18.00
C TYR A 173 -9.66 9.30 18.76
N THR A 174 -8.45 8.80 18.99
CA THR A 174 -7.34 9.59 19.52
C THR A 174 -6.14 9.42 18.60
N ALA A 175 -5.15 10.30 18.70
CA ALA A 175 -3.92 10.19 17.94
C ALA A 175 -2.71 10.14 18.87
N VAL A 176 -1.71 9.36 18.48
CA VAL A 176 -0.36 9.43 19.04
C VAL A 176 0.54 9.93 17.92
N GLY A 177 1.35 10.96 18.16
CA GLY A 177 2.18 11.58 17.12
C GLY A 177 3.54 12.02 17.64
N LEU A 178 4.57 11.86 16.80
CA LEU A 178 5.91 12.36 17.06
C LEU A 178 6.00 13.84 16.67
N ASN A 179 6.39 14.69 17.61
CA ASN A 179 6.60 16.12 17.39
C ASN A 179 7.91 16.56 18.05
N ASN A 180 8.82 17.15 17.28
CA ASN A 180 10.14 17.60 17.76
C ASN A 180 10.91 16.53 18.57
N GLY A 181 10.85 15.28 18.13
CA GLY A 181 11.54 14.15 18.78
C GLY A 181 10.85 13.59 20.02
N LYS A 182 9.67 14.10 20.40
CA LYS A 182 8.89 13.64 21.55
C LYS A 182 7.53 13.13 21.11
N TRP A 183 7.03 12.10 21.78
CA TRP A 183 5.71 11.55 21.51
C TRP A 183 4.64 12.32 22.28
N TYR A 184 3.47 12.51 21.65
CA TYR A 184 2.31 13.14 22.27
C TYR A 184 1.07 12.31 22.00
N LYS A 185 0.18 12.21 22.98
CA LYS A 185 -1.21 11.77 22.81
C LYS A 185 -2.10 12.98 22.64
N PHE A 186 -2.88 12.99 21.58
CA PHE A 186 -3.91 13.96 21.24
C PHE A 186 -5.28 13.33 21.42
N ASP A 187 -6.09 13.93 22.28
CA ASP A 187 -7.42 13.46 22.68
C ASP A 187 -8.37 14.67 22.61
N ASP A 188 -9.03 14.83 21.47
CA ASP A 188 -9.79 16.02 21.09
C ASP A 188 -9.01 17.33 21.26
N SER A 189 -9.37 18.13 22.27
CA SER A 189 -8.76 19.42 22.58
C SER A 189 -7.56 19.31 23.53
N SER A 190 -7.25 18.11 23.99
CA SER A 190 -6.16 17.82 24.92
C SER A 190 -4.93 17.27 24.20
N ALA A 191 -3.75 17.75 24.57
CA ALA A 191 -2.46 17.20 24.15
C ALA A 191 -1.62 16.92 25.39
N SER A 192 -1.07 15.70 25.47
CA SER A 192 -0.24 15.26 26.59
C SER A 192 1.03 14.61 26.07
N GLU A 193 2.18 15.02 26.61
CA GLU A 193 3.47 14.39 26.29
C GLU A 193 3.46 12.94 26.78
N LEU A 194 3.91 12.03 25.93
CA LEU A 194 4.23 10.66 26.27
C LEU A 194 5.74 10.54 26.49
N GLY A 195 6.14 9.58 27.32
CA GLY A 195 7.54 9.15 27.36
C GLY A 195 7.95 8.46 26.05
N ASP A 196 9.21 8.02 26.00
CA ASP A 196 9.68 7.23 24.87
C ASP A 196 8.84 5.96 24.70
N LEU A 197 8.36 5.74 23.48
CA LEU A 197 7.72 4.50 23.12
C LEU A 197 8.78 3.38 23.03
N PRO A 198 8.43 2.14 23.43
CA PRO A 198 9.31 0.98 23.22
C PRO A 198 9.53 0.73 21.72
N ASP A 199 10.58 0.00 21.35
CA ASP A 199 10.87 -0.28 19.93
C ASP A 199 9.78 -1.10 19.23
N GLU A 200 8.95 -1.80 20.00
CA GLU A 200 7.74 -2.45 19.51
C GLU A 200 6.64 -2.34 20.58
N MET A 201 5.38 -2.21 20.15
CA MET A 201 4.26 -2.15 21.09
C MET A 201 3.05 -2.96 20.63
N PRO A 202 2.40 -3.72 21.54
CA PRO A 202 1.08 -4.28 21.29
C PRO A 202 0.00 -3.19 21.45
N SER A 203 -0.89 -3.04 20.48
CA SER A 203 -2.08 -2.18 20.63
C SER A 203 -3.37 -2.86 20.19
N ARG A 204 -4.40 -2.68 21.02
CA ARG A 204 -5.80 -3.05 20.71
C ARG A 204 -6.53 -1.92 19.97
N GLY A 205 -6.06 -0.68 20.14
CA GLY A 205 -6.69 0.52 19.61
C GLY A 205 -6.16 0.91 18.23
N ALA A 206 -4.90 0.57 17.92
CA ALA A 206 -4.22 1.07 16.73
C ALA A 206 -5.00 0.68 15.48
N TYR A 207 -5.49 1.68 14.76
CA TYR A 207 -6.36 1.52 13.61
C TYR A 207 -5.66 1.92 12.32
N MET A 208 -4.93 3.05 12.35
CA MET A 208 -4.00 3.44 11.29
C MET A 208 -2.61 3.71 11.88
N LEU A 209 -1.58 3.20 11.22
CA LEU A 209 -0.18 3.40 11.54
C LEU A 209 0.47 4.21 10.42
N PHE A 210 1.21 5.24 10.79
CA PHE A 210 1.92 6.11 9.86
C PHE A 210 3.41 5.95 10.09
N TYR A 211 4.11 5.55 9.04
CA TYR A 211 5.52 5.20 9.02
C TYR A 211 6.28 6.10 8.04
N GLN A 212 7.50 6.49 8.39
CA GLN A 212 8.41 7.24 7.53
C GLN A 212 9.66 6.41 7.23
N ARG A 213 10.07 6.33 5.96
CA ARG A 213 11.25 5.58 5.53
C ARG A 213 12.53 6.29 5.98
N ARG A 214 13.50 5.54 6.53
CA ARG A 214 14.69 6.13 7.16
C ARG A 214 15.56 6.99 6.24
N ASP A 215 15.81 6.52 5.02
CA ASP A 215 16.59 7.23 3.99
C ASP A 215 15.95 8.57 3.54
N THR A 216 14.67 8.79 3.86
CA THR A 216 13.94 10.00 3.48
C THR A 216 13.91 11.06 4.59
N LEU A 217 14.29 10.68 5.81
CA LEU A 217 14.44 11.62 6.92
C LEU A 217 15.67 12.52 6.71
N GLU A 218 16.75 11.99 6.13
CA GLU A 218 17.97 12.75 5.87
C GLU A 218 17.85 13.75 4.70
N SER A 219 16.99 13.45 3.72
CA SER A 219 16.81 14.28 2.52
C SER A 219 15.84 15.47 2.70
N ASN A 220 15.07 15.48 3.80
CA ASN A 220 14.15 16.56 4.17
C ASN A 220 14.71 17.52 5.24
N ALA A 221 15.97 17.36 5.65
CA ALA A 221 16.65 18.38 6.43
C ALA A 221 16.71 19.69 5.61
N PRO A 222 16.50 20.88 6.22
CA PRO A 222 16.58 22.14 5.48
C PRO A 222 17.95 22.22 4.82
N ARG A 223 17.96 22.19 3.48
CA ARG A 223 19.18 22.32 2.69
C ARG A 223 19.86 23.62 3.12
N LYS A 224 21.06 23.54 3.69
CA LYS A 224 21.96 24.69 3.67
C LYS A 224 22.12 25.07 2.21
N CYS A 225 21.77 26.31 1.92
CA CYS A 225 21.98 26.92 0.62
C CYS A 225 23.48 27.16 0.42
N ASP A 226 24.23 26.10 0.14
CA ASP A 226 25.59 26.21 -0.34
C ASP A 226 25.53 26.45 -1.84
N GLY A 227 25.70 27.73 -2.21
CA GLY A 227 25.82 28.14 -3.59
C GLY A 227 27.05 27.53 -4.23
N ASN A 228 26.84 26.66 -5.22
CA ASN A 228 27.66 26.60 -6.42
C ASN A 228 26.93 25.83 -7.53
N GLY A 229 26.84 26.48 -8.69
CA GLY A 229 26.25 25.92 -9.92
C GLY A 229 27.11 24.83 -10.57
N PRO A 230 26.60 24.20 -11.64
CA PRO A 230 26.93 22.84 -12.01
C PRO A 230 28.17 22.75 -12.90
N ALA A 231 29.00 21.72 -12.68
CA ALA A 231 29.95 21.24 -13.67
C ALA A 231 29.36 20.01 -14.35
N THR A 232 29.09 20.15 -15.65
CA THR A 232 28.79 19.09 -16.60
C THR A 232 29.95 18.08 -16.68
N ASN A 233 29.64 16.80 -16.83
CA ASN A 233 30.29 15.92 -17.83
C ASN A 233 29.52 14.60 -17.99
N GLU A 234 29.11 14.35 -19.23
CA GLU A 234 28.67 13.05 -19.73
C GLU A 234 29.86 12.10 -19.85
N ALA A 235 29.63 10.81 -19.57
CA ALA A 235 30.30 9.72 -20.27
C ALA A 235 29.46 8.44 -20.18
N ALA A 236 29.06 7.94 -21.35
CA ALA A 236 28.47 6.63 -21.55
C ALA A 236 29.54 5.51 -21.48
N SER A 237 29.15 4.33 -20.97
CA SER A 237 29.73 3.06 -21.42
C SER A 237 28.78 1.91 -21.14
N THR A 238 28.85 0.95 -22.06
CA THR A 238 27.95 -0.17 -22.36
C THR A 238 28.38 -1.49 -21.69
N ASN A 239 27.55 -2.51 -21.95
CA ASN A 239 27.73 -3.97 -21.76
C ASN A 239 27.10 -4.48 -20.44
N GLY A 240 26.39 -5.60 -20.36
CA GLY A 240 26.15 -6.73 -21.25
C GLY A 240 25.34 -7.77 -20.45
N ALA A 241 24.58 -8.63 -21.14
CA ALA A 241 23.51 -9.48 -20.62
C ALA A 241 23.91 -10.57 -19.61
N THR A 242 22.92 -11.09 -18.86
CA THR A 242 22.58 -12.54 -18.88
C THR A 242 21.19 -12.82 -18.29
N ASP A 243 20.56 -13.79 -18.94
CA ASP A 243 19.31 -14.53 -18.74
C ASP A 243 19.24 -15.32 -17.42
N VAL A 244 18.08 -15.34 -16.75
CA VAL A 244 17.65 -16.45 -15.88
C VAL A 244 16.11 -16.54 -15.85
N GLY A 245 15.59 -17.63 -16.38
CA GLY A 245 14.67 -18.52 -15.65
C GLY A 245 13.17 -18.21 -15.74
N THR A 246 12.52 -18.75 -16.77
CA THR A 246 11.07 -18.97 -16.79
C THR A 246 10.69 -20.01 -15.73
N SER A 247 10.03 -19.58 -14.64
CA SER A 247 9.25 -20.46 -13.77
C SER A 247 7.85 -20.64 -14.37
N SER A 248 7.42 -21.89 -14.51
CA SER A 248 6.08 -22.28 -14.93
C SER A 248 5.04 -21.82 -13.89
N GLU A 249 4.36 -20.71 -14.15
CA GLU A 249 3.20 -20.28 -13.37
C GLU A 249 1.94 -20.99 -13.88
N SER A 250 1.14 -21.49 -12.94
CA SER A 250 -0.15 -22.12 -13.23
C SER A 250 -1.16 -21.11 -13.79
N GLU A 251 -1.80 -21.47 -14.91
CA GLU A 251 -2.62 -20.60 -15.78
C GLU A 251 -3.90 -19.98 -15.16
N ASN A 252 -4.10 -20.08 -13.83
CA ASN A 252 -5.33 -19.63 -13.14
C ASN A 252 -5.10 -18.59 -12.02
N THR A 253 -3.90 -18.00 -11.92
CA THR A 253 -3.57 -17.01 -10.87
C THR A 253 -3.52 -15.59 -11.43
N ILE A 254 -4.39 -14.71 -10.92
CA ILE A 254 -4.33 -13.26 -11.16
C ILE A 254 -3.38 -12.66 -10.12
N GLN A 255 -2.16 -12.36 -10.54
CA GLN A 255 -1.20 -11.64 -9.72
C GLN A 255 -1.39 -10.13 -9.92
N ILE A 256 -1.72 -9.43 -8.85
CA ILE A 256 -1.85 -7.98 -8.81
C ILE A 256 -0.62 -7.42 -8.12
N VAL A 257 0.14 -6.64 -8.87
CA VAL A 257 1.35 -6.01 -8.36
C VAL A 257 0.98 -4.61 -7.86
N ILE A 258 1.14 -4.39 -6.57
CA ILE A 258 0.76 -3.16 -5.88
C ILE A 258 1.91 -2.18 -5.90
N ASN A 259 1.63 -0.96 -6.35
CA ASN A 259 2.57 0.14 -6.25
C ASN A 259 1.98 1.20 -5.32
N VAL A 260 2.57 1.36 -4.13
CA VAL A 260 2.02 2.26 -3.11
C VAL A 260 2.67 3.63 -3.30
N TYR A 261 1.84 4.65 -3.53
CA TYR A 261 2.27 6.04 -3.66
C TYR A 261 1.50 6.91 -2.69
N THR A 262 2.22 7.67 -1.87
CA THR A 262 1.63 8.71 -1.03
C THR A 262 1.84 10.04 -1.73
N THR A 263 0.79 10.59 -2.35
CA THR A 263 0.81 11.99 -2.77
C THR A 263 0.49 12.85 -1.57
N VAL A 264 1.52 13.50 -1.00
CA VAL A 264 1.33 14.56 -0.01
C VAL A 264 0.85 15.80 -0.76
N GLY A 265 -0.46 15.88 -1.00
CA GLY A 265 -1.11 17.09 -1.51
C GLY A 265 -1.44 18.01 -0.34
N PHE A 266 -0.57 18.98 -0.06
CA PHE A 266 -0.99 20.15 0.71
C PHE A 266 -1.97 20.95 -0.15
N VAL A 267 -3.26 20.84 0.14
CA VAL A 267 -4.22 21.84 -0.28
C VAL A 267 -4.15 22.95 0.78
N MET A 268 -3.45 24.03 0.45
CA MET A 268 -3.66 25.32 1.11
C MET A 268 -5.01 25.90 0.70
#